data_AF-A0A937WZ79-F1
#
_entry.id   AF-A0A937WZ79-F1
#
_cell.length_a   1.000
_cell.length_b   1.000
_cell.length_c   1.000
_cell.angle_alpha   90.00
_cell.angle_beta   90.00
_cell.angle_gamma   90.00
#
_symmetry.space_group_name_H-M   'P 1'
#
loop_
_entity.id
_entity.type
_entity.pdbx_description
1 polymer ?
#
loop_
_entity_poly.entity_id
_entity_poly.type
_entity_poly.pdbx_seq_one_letter_code
_entity_poly.pdbx_strand_id
1 'polypeptide(L)'
;MDALLSLDRHETSDVSLTEVARLHERVIQGCSEENKSRIYQTLMDLMETLDFNRRPVAVARFRVYERCIRLARANRYGDVADIVERIGRTWPDMWGTAQHN
;
A
#
# COMPACT_ATOMS: atom_id res chain seq x y z
N MET A 1 -13.88 32.34 -26.72
CA MET A 1 -12.83 32.06 -25.74
C MET A 1 -13.53 31.58 -24.49
N ASP A 2 -13.84 30.28 -24.36
CA ASP A 2 -14.19 29.62 -23.09
C ASP A 2 -14.58 28.14 -23.32
N ALA A 3 -13.57 27.29 -23.53
CA ALA A 3 -13.77 25.83 -23.51
C ALA A 3 -12.47 25.06 -23.21
N LEU A 4 -11.59 25.59 -22.34
CA LEU A 4 -10.32 24.96 -21.97
C LEU A 4 -10.16 24.81 -20.44
N LEU A 5 -11.21 24.38 -19.75
CA LEU A 5 -11.12 24.01 -18.32
C LEU A 5 -11.94 22.75 -18.03
N SER A 6 -11.75 21.70 -18.83
CA SER A 6 -12.34 20.38 -18.53
C SER A 6 -11.36 19.23 -18.77
N LEU A 7 -10.10 19.42 -18.35
CA LEU A 7 -9.08 18.37 -18.33
C LEU A 7 -8.26 18.53 -17.05
N ASP A 8 -8.84 18.21 -15.89
CA ASP A 8 -8.03 17.85 -14.72
C ASP A 8 -8.86 17.15 -13.64
N ARG A 9 -9.31 15.93 -13.90
CA ARG A 9 -9.92 15.13 -12.81
C ARG A 9 -9.79 13.61 -12.92
N HIS A 10 -8.88 13.07 -13.73
CA HIS A 10 -8.72 11.61 -13.85
C HIS A 10 -7.28 11.07 -13.76
N GLU A 11 -6.23 11.90 -13.72
CA GLU A 11 -4.84 11.39 -13.73
C GLU A 11 -4.21 11.14 -12.35
N THR A 12 -4.81 11.62 -11.25
CA THR A 12 -4.20 11.51 -9.91
C THR A 12 -4.47 10.19 -9.18
N SER A 13 -5.42 9.35 -9.65
CA SER A 13 -5.74 8.08 -8.99
C SER A 13 -4.85 6.91 -9.43
N ASP A 14 -4.48 6.82 -10.71
CA ASP A 14 -3.69 5.67 -11.22
C ASP A 14 -2.24 5.67 -10.76
N VAL A 15 -1.65 6.86 -10.59
CA VAL A 15 -0.27 7.01 -10.09
C VAL A 15 -0.17 6.54 -8.64
N SER A 16 -1.19 6.76 -7.82
CA SER A 16 -1.22 6.34 -6.41
C SER A 16 -1.31 4.81 -6.27
N LEU A 17 -2.10 4.14 -7.12
CA LEU A 17 -2.23 2.68 -7.08
C LEU A 17 -0.96 1.97 -7.55
N THR A 18 -0.34 2.52 -8.59
CA THR A 18 0.93 2.00 -9.11
C THR A 18 2.03 2.10 -8.05
N GLU A 19 2.05 3.19 -7.28
CA GLU A 19 3.04 3.37 -6.22
C GLU A 19 2.84 2.41 -5.04
N VAL A 20 1.60 2.21 -4.58
CA VAL A 20 1.31 1.25 -3.50
C VAL A 20 1.68 -0.18 -3.92
N ALA A 21 1.42 -0.57 -5.17
CA ALA A 21 1.81 -1.88 -5.70
C ALA A 21 3.34 -2.05 -5.72
N ARG A 22 4.09 -1.03 -6.19
CA ARG A 22 5.55 -1.03 -6.15
C ARG A 22 6.10 -1.14 -4.74
N LEU A 23 5.48 -0.47 -3.78
CA LEU A 23 5.87 -0.56 -2.37
C LEU A 23 5.63 -1.99 -1.84
N HIS A 24 4.54 -2.67 -2.21
CA HIS A 24 4.33 -4.08 -1.84
C HIS A 24 5.41 -5.00 -2.43
N GLU A 25 5.72 -4.85 -3.72
CA GLU A 25 6.81 -5.61 -4.37
C GLU A 25 8.15 -5.35 -3.67
N ARG A 26 8.41 -4.10 -3.29
CA ARG A 26 9.65 -3.71 -2.60
C ARG A 26 9.74 -4.33 -1.20
N VAL A 27 8.63 -4.52 -0.48
CA VAL A 27 8.62 -5.28 0.78
C VAL A 27 8.91 -6.76 0.53
N ILE A 28 8.30 -7.38 -0.48
CA ILE A 28 8.51 -8.79 -0.81
C ILE A 28 9.97 -9.03 -1.20
N GLN A 29 10.55 -8.16 -2.04
CA GLN A 29 11.96 -8.22 -2.39
C GLN A 29 12.85 -8.04 -1.15
N GLY A 30 12.53 -7.08 -0.27
CA GLY A 30 13.23 -6.91 1.00
C GLY A 30 13.18 -8.16 1.88
N CYS A 31 12.06 -8.91 1.89
CA CYS A 31 11.94 -10.18 2.59
C CYS A 31 12.81 -11.28 1.97
N SER A 32 12.86 -11.37 0.64
CA SER A 32 13.73 -12.33 -0.06
C SER A 32 15.22 -12.05 0.15
N GLU A 33 15.59 -10.78 0.33
CA GLU A 33 16.96 -10.34 0.62
C GLU A 33 17.29 -10.38 2.12
N GLU A 34 16.31 -10.72 2.98
CA GLU A 34 16.38 -10.58 4.44
C GLU A 34 16.82 -9.17 4.90
N ASN A 35 16.56 -8.16 4.06
CA ASN A 35 16.96 -6.78 4.28
C ASN A 35 15.97 -6.06 5.19
N LYS A 36 16.16 -6.25 6.49
CA LYS A 36 15.32 -5.70 7.54
C LYS A 36 15.11 -4.18 7.46
N SER A 37 16.16 -3.41 7.18
CA SER A 37 16.07 -1.96 7.04
C SER A 37 15.18 -1.55 5.89
N ARG A 38 15.32 -2.22 4.74
CA ARG A 38 14.47 -2.01 3.56
C ARG A 38 13.01 -2.36 3.87
N ILE A 39 12.76 -3.49 4.51
CA ILE A 39 11.40 -3.91 4.92
C ILE A 39 10.76 -2.84 5.81
N TYR A 40 11.47 -2.33 6.83
CA TYR A 40 10.93 -1.29 7.71
C TYR A 40 10.62 -0.01 6.98
N GLN A 41 11.58 0.52 6.22
CA GLN A 41 11.41 1.74 5.47
C GLN A 41 10.16 1.64 4.58
N THR A 42 10.07 0.59 3.79
CA THR A 42 8.96 0.43 2.84
C THR A 42 7.61 0.18 3.54
N LEU A 43 7.58 -0.51 4.69
CA LEU A 43 6.36 -0.64 5.49
C LEU A 43 5.91 0.70 6.10
N MET A 44 6.85 1.58 6.47
CA MET A 44 6.52 2.94 6.92
C MET A 44 5.99 3.79 5.77
N ASP A 45 6.64 3.73 4.59
CA ASP A 45 6.18 4.43 3.39
C ASP A 45 4.73 3.99 3.04
N LEU A 46 4.42 2.69 3.13
CA LEU A 46 3.06 2.17 2.94
C LEU A 46 2.05 2.71 3.97
N MET A 47 2.45 2.92 5.22
CA MET A 47 1.58 3.52 6.23
C MET A 47 1.28 5.00 5.92
N GLU A 48 2.23 5.71 5.34
CA GLU A 48 2.04 7.12 4.93
C GLU A 48 1.05 7.26 3.76
N THR A 49 0.92 6.23 2.90
CA THR A 49 -0.09 6.22 1.82
C THR A 49 -1.53 6.02 2.29
N LEU A 50 -1.77 5.80 3.58
CA LEU A 50 -3.11 5.48 4.11
C LEU A 50 -3.99 6.73 4.20
N ASP A 51 -5.12 6.71 3.49
CA ASP A 51 -6.16 7.75 3.60
C ASP A 51 -7.06 7.52 4.82
N PHE A 52 -6.75 8.22 5.92
CA PHE A 52 -7.53 8.16 7.15
C PHE A 52 -8.91 8.85 7.08
N ASN A 53 -9.27 9.51 5.98
CA ASN A 53 -10.66 9.92 5.78
C ASN A 53 -11.58 8.71 5.65
N ARG A 54 -11.06 7.57 5.18
CA ARG A 54 -11.73 6.25 5.20
C ARG A 54 -11.29 5.43 6.42
N ARG A 55 -11.55 5.97 7.62
CA ARG A 55 -11.03 5.46 8.91
C ARG A 55 -11.06 3.93 9.07
N PRO A 56 -12.17 3.21 8.83
CA PRO A 56 -12.22 1.76 9.12
C PRO A 56 -11.20 0.97 8.30
N VAL A 57 -11.05 1.33 7.02
CA VAL A 57 -10.13 0.69 6.09
C VAL A 57 -8.68 1.05 6.40
N ALA A 58 -8.40 2.35 6.59
CA ALA A 58 -7.05 2.82 6.89
C ALA A 58 -6.51 2.22 8.20
N VAL A 59 -7.34 2.17 9.26
CA VAL A 59 -6.96 1.57 10.54
C VAL A 59 -6.69 0.07 10.41
N ALA A 60 -7.51 -0.65 9.65
CA ALA A 60 -7.27 -2.07 9.40
C ALA A 60 -5.93 -2.30 8.68
N ARG A 61 -5.62 -1.51 7.65
CA ARG A 61 -4.35 -1.62 6.92
C ARG A 61 -3.15 -1.25 7.79
N PHE A 62 -3.26 -0.16 8.56
CA PHE A 62 -2.22 0.26 9.49
C PHE A 62 -1.85 -0.87 10.46
N ARG A 63 -2.84 -1.54 11.05
CA ARG A 63 -2.63 -2.67 11.96
C ARG A 63 -1.93 -3.86 11.29
N VAL A 64 -2.21 -4.11 10.00
CA VAL A 64 -1.50 -5.16 9.28
C VAL A 64 -0.04 -4.78 9.05
N TYR A 65 0.24 -3.57 8.56
CA TYR A 65 1.62 -3.14 8.38
C TYR A 65 2.40 -3.12 9.70
N GLU A 66 1.76 -2.71 10.79
CA GLU A 66 2.35 -2.77 12.14
C GLU A 66 2.65 -4.22 12.57
N ARG A 67 1.77 -5.17 12.24
CA ARG A 67 2.04 -6.60 12.43
C ARG A 67 3.23 -7.07 11.59
N CYS A 68 3.34 -6.65 10.34
CA CYS A 68 4.48 -6.97 9.48
C CYS A 68 5.80 -6.44 10.08
N ILE A 69 5.80 -5.22 10.62
CA ILE A 69 6.95 -4.65 11.33
C ILE A 69 7.37 -5.55 12.51
N ARG A 70 6.40 -6.01 13.33
CA ARG A 70 6.69 -6.93 14.44
C ARG A 70 7.25 -8.28 13.97
N LEU A 71 6.72 -8.84 12.89
CA LEU A 71 7.21 -10.09 12.30
C LEU A 71 8.63 -9.93 11.74
N ALA A 72 8.91 -8.84 11.03
CA ALA A 72 10.26 -8.48 10.58
C ALA A 72 11.22 -8.26 11.76
N ARG A 73 10.73 -7.79 12.93
CA ARG A 73 11.58 -7.66 14.15
C ARG A 73 12.05 -9.02 14.63
N ALA A 74 11.17 -10.01 14.54
CA ALA A 74 11.41 -11.40 14.90
C ALA A 74 12.06 -12.22 13.75
N ASN A 75 12.56 -11.58 12.70
CA ASN A 75 13.16 -12.21 11.50
C ASN A 75 12.23 -13.22 10.81
N ARG A 76 10.91 -13.03 10.93
CA ARG A 76 9.88 -13.87 10.30
C ARG A 76 9.53 -13.33 8.91
N TYR A 77 10.50 -13.29 8.00
CA TYR A 77 10.35 -12.63 6.70
C TYR A 77 9.37 -13.34 5.75
N GLY A 78 9.31 -14.68 5.79
CA GLY A 78 8.32 -15.45 5.02
C GLY A 78 6.88 -15.06 5.37
N ASP A 79 6.57 -14.96 6.67
CA ASP A 79 5.23 -14.53 7.11
C ASP A 79 4.90 -13.09 6.69
N VAL A 80 5.91 -12.20 6.63
CA VAL A 80 5.72 -10.83 6.14
C VAL A 80 5.38 -10.85 4.66
N ALA A 81 6.13 -11.61 3.85
CA ALA A 81 5.90 -11.73 2.42
C ALA A 81 4.49 -12.29 2.13
N ASP A 82 4.08 -13.37 2.80
CA ASP A 82 2.76 -13.98 2.64
C ASP A 82 1.62 -13.00 2.94
N ILE A 83 1.75 -12.22 4.03
CA ILE A 83 0.74 -11.22 4.41
C ILE A 83 0.66 -10.11 3.35
N VAL A 84 1.81 -9.58 2.93
CA VAL A 84 1.87 -8.47 1.97
C VAL A 84 1.38 -8.92 0.60
N GLU A 85 1.78 -10.09 0.12
CA GLU A 85 1.35 -10.63 -1.17
C GLU A 85 -0.16 -10.90 -1.18
N ARG A 86 -0.72 -11.47 -0.10
CA ARG A 86 -2.17 -11.66 0.01
C ARG A 86 -2.91 -10.34 -0.02
N ILE A 87 -2.42 -9.31 0.66
CA ILE A 87 -3.05 -7.99 0.67
C ILE A 87 -2.95 -7.34 -0.70
N GLY A 88 -1.78 -7.37 -1.35
CA GLY A 88 -1.57 -6.84 -2.69
C GLY A 88 -2.51 -7.45 -3.74
N ARG A 89 -2.82 -8.75 -3.62
CA ARG A 89 -3.78 -9.45 -4.50
C ARG A 89 -5.25 -9.10 -4.24
N THR A 90 -5.61 -8.82 -2.99
CA THR A 90 -7.03 -8.65 -2.61
C THR A 90 -7.50 -7.19 -2.71
N TRP A 91 -6.56 -6.24 -2.77
CA TRP A 91 -6.87 -4.82 -2.59
C TRP A 91 -7.12 -3.96 -3.86
N PRO A 92 -6.75 -4.33 -5.11
CA PRO A 92 -7.02 -3.50 -6.29
C PRO A 92 -8.50 -3.11 -6.44
N ASP A 93 -9.43 -4.01 -6.09
CA ASP A 93 -10.89 -3.82 -6.22
C ASP A 93 -11.48 -2.74 -5.30
N MET A 94 -10.82 -2.40 -4.20
CA MET A 94 -11.32 -1.43 -3.21
C MET A 94 -10.96 0.02 -3.52
N TRP A 95 -10.12 0.26 -4.53
CA TRP A 95 -9.80 1.60 -5.00
C TRP A 95 -10.70 2.02 -6.17
N GLY A 96 -11.13 1.06 -7.01
CA GLY A 96 -11.99 1.31 -8.17
C GLY A 96 -13.49 1.50 -7.88
N THR A 97 -13.97 1.17 -6.68
CA THR A 97 -15.42 1.22 -6.36
C THR A 97 -15.88 2.50 -5.65
N ALA A 98 -14.98 3.46 -5.41
CA ALA A 98 -15.32 4.66 -4.65
C ALA A 98 -15.58 5.92 -5.50
N GLN A 99 -15.81 5.76 -6.81
CA GLN A 99 -16.23 6.85 -7.71
C GLN A 99 -17.69 6.72 -8.20
N HIS A 100 -18.46 5.72 -7.75
CA HIS A 100 -19.89 5.60 -8.06
C HIS A 100 -20.71 5.38 -6.78
N ASN A 101 -20.96 6.45 -6.04
CA ASN A 101 -22.23 6.69 -5.33
C ASN A 101 -22.32 8.14 -4.85
#